data_AF-A0A1H3CJM3-F1
#
_entry.id   AF-A0A1H3CJM3-F1
#
_cell.length_a   1.000
_cell.length_b   1.000
_cell.length_c   1.000
_cell.angle_alpha   90.00
_cell.angle_beta   90.00
_cell.angle_gamma   90.00
#
_symmetry.space_group_name_H-M   'P 1'
#
loop_
_entity.id
_entity.type
_entity.pdbx_description
1 polymer ?
#
loop_
_entity_poly.entity_id
_entity_poly.type
_entity_poly.pdbx_seq_one_letter_code
_entity_poly.pdbx_strand_id
1 'polypeptide(L)'
;MALSILHRSSAPTAGTPVASCGMRGCGVRGCCCADRRQLLNGPNAVTVVRTVASLILVTLAAVQHSWPLLLAAYLTYWVGDSADGCLARWRGQESRFGAVFDVVCDRINCTSCALVLLMFVPAPLPVAVFLFQFVVVDLPLTLLPMRWPVLSPNYFFLVDRLAYTLNWHVVAKVTNTTLLVLLLVFVPDQRVALVAASAVLCIKVFSLVRVLRLRLPADRAHVTPPAAAAVRSAPARA
;
A
#
# COMPACT_ATOMS: atom_id res chain seq x y z
N MET A 1 55.03 -12.39 -37.29
CA MET A 1 54.37 -13.58 -36.74
C MET A 1 52.88 -13.32 -36.78
N ALA A 2 52.20 -14.02 -37.68
CA ALA A 2 50.80 -13.83 -38.04
C ALA A 2 49.91 -14.91 -37.38
N LEU A 3 48.60 -14.79 -37.64
CA LEU A 3 47.43 -15.64 -37.30
C LEU A 3 46.72 -15.31 -35.97
N SER A 4 45.48 -14.83 -35.93
CA SER A 4 44.19 -15.20 -36.59
C SER A 4 43.45 -16.37 -35.92
N ILE A 5 42.48 -16.07 -35.05
CA ILE A 5 41.25 -16.88 -34.77
C ILE A 5 40.15 -15.87 -34.36
N LEU A 6 39.43 -15.24 -35.30
CA LEU A 6 38.11 -15.62 -35.83
C LEU A 6 37.07 -16.09 -34.78
N HIS A 7 36.15 -15.16 -34.48
CA HIS A 7 34.71 -15.28 -34.76
C HIS A 7 33.98 -16.57 -34.32
N ARG A 8 33.26 -16.49 -33.20
CA ARG A 8 31.91 -17.08 -33.11
C ARG A 8 30.93 -16.06 -32.57
N SER A 9 30.15 -15.56 -33.51
CA SER A 9 28.84 -14.94 -33.29
C SER A 9 27.87 -16.01 -32.80
N SER A 10 27.19 -15.76 -31.69
CA SER A 10 25.90 -16.37 -31.38
C SER A 10 24.96 -15.24 -31.02
N ALA A 11 24.16 -14.83 -32.00
CA ALA A 11 22.98 -14.02 -31.80
C ALA A 11 22.08 -14.67 -30.73
N PRO A 12 21.41 -13.89 -29.87
CA PRO A 12 20.36 -14.44 -29.02
C PRO A 12 19.21 -14.88 -29.94
N THR A 13 19.01 -16.19 -30.01
CA THR A 13 17.88 -16.83 -30.67
C THR A 13 16.58 -16.22 -30.18
N ALA A 14 15.79 -15.73 -31.13
CA ALA A 14 14.40 -15.41 -30.97
C ALA A 14 13.63 -16.61 -30.38
N GLY A 15 12.71 -16.32 -29.46
CA GLY A 15 11.59 -17.22 -29.19
C GLY A 15 11.73 -18.20 -28.03
N THR A 16 12.35 -17.82 -26.91
CA THR A 16 11.91 -18.42 -25.63
C THR A 16 10.65 -17.68 -25.18
N PRO A 17 9.49 -18.35 -25.09
CA PRO A 17 8.32 -17.72 -24.49
C PRO A 17 8.70 -17.42 -23.04
N VAL A 18 8.74 -16.14 -22.69
CA VAL A 18 8.67 -15.72 -21.29
C VAL A 18 7.45 -16.44 -20.75
N ALA A 19 7.67 -17.27 -19.73
CA ALA A 19 6.63 -18.09 -19.14
C ALA A 19 5.43 -17.18 -18.87
N SER A 20 4.38 -17.38 -19.67
CA SER A 20 3.07 -16.83 -19.35
C SER A 20 2.83 -17.21 -17.90
N CYS A 21 2.37 -16.24 -17.11
CA CYS A 21 1.95 -16.43 -15.73
C CYS A 21 0.87 -17.52 -15.73
N GLY A 22 1.35 -18.76 -15.70
CA GLY A 22 0.54 -19.96 -15.82
C GLY A 22 -0.31 -20.03 -14.58
N MET A 23 -1.46 -20.70 -14.69
CA MET A 23 -2.39 -20.92 -13.57
C MET A 23 -1.76 -21.58 -12.32
N ARG A 24 -0.47 -21.96 -12.37
CA ARG A 24 0.34 -22.30 -11.20
C ARG A 24 1.07 -21.03 -10.76
N GLY A 25 0.60 -20.40 -9.68
CA GLY A 25 1.24 -19.21 -9.10
C GLY A 25 2.74 -19.42 -8.88
N CYS A 26 3.52 -18.33 -8.86
CA CYS A 26 4.99 -18.32 -8.86
C CYS A 26 5.66 -19.09 -7.67
N GLY A 27 4.90 -19.73 -6.78
CA GLY A 27 5.37 -20.45 -5.60
C GLY A 27 5.82 -19.55 -4.45
N VAL A 28 6.08 -18.27 -4.70
CA VAL A 28 6.49 -17.28 -3.70
C VAL A 28 5.27 -16.58 -3.10
N ARG A 29 5.18 -16.59 -1.76
CA ARG A 29 4.15 -15.85 -1.02
C ARG A 29 4.18 -14.37 -1.42
N GLY A 30 3.04 -13.84 -1.84
CA GLY A 30 2.91 -12.44 -2.25
C GLY A 30 3.02 -12.17 -3.75
N CYS A 31 3.46 -13.14 -4.56
CA CYS A 31 3.20 -13.09 -6.00
C CYS A 31 1.70 -13.25 -6.24
N CYS A 32 1.11 -12.31 -6.96
CA CYS A 32 -0.27 -12.40 -7.41
C CYS A 32 -0.31 -12.44 -8.93
N CYS A 33 -0.44 -13.65 -9.45
CA CYS A 33 -0.64 -13.93 -10.86
C CYS A 33 -2.13 -13.85 -11.27
N ALA A 34 -3.04 -14.09 -10.31
CA ALA A 34 -4.48 -14.01 -10.48
C ALA A 34 -5.10 -13.19 -9.35
N ASP A 35 -5.79 -12.10 -9.68
CA ASP A 35 -6.46 -11.24 -8.71
C ASP A 35 -7.78 -11.88 -8.26
N ARG A 36 -7.77 -12.49 -7.08
CA ARG A 36 -8.98 -13.05 -6.49
C ARG A 36 -9.81 -11.88 -5.95
N ARG A 37 -10.86 -11.50 -6.69
CA ARG A 37 -11.84 -10.46 -6.29
C ARG A 37 -12.66 -10.92 -5.08
N GLN A 38 -12.04 -10.96 -3.91
CA GLN A 38 -12.70 -11.22 -2.63
C GLN A 38 -13.09 -9.89 -2.00
N LEU A 39 -14.30 -9.43 -2.33
CA LEU A 39 -14.83 -8.17 -1.82
C LEU A 39 -15.28 -8.29 -0.36
N LEU A 40 -15.94 -9.40 -0.03
CA LEU A 40 -16.47 -9.69 1.31
C LEU A 40 -15.68 -10.84 1.93
N ASN A 41 -14.80 -10.50 2.88
CA ASN A 41 -14.07 -11.47 3.69
C ASN A 41 -13.86 -10.91 5.10
N GLY A 42 -13.39 -11.76 6.02
CA GLY A 42 -13.16 -11.39 7.42
C GLY A 42 -12.27 -10.15 7.58
N PRO A 43 -11.10 -10.10 6.92
CA PRO A 43 -10.21 -8.93 6.96
C PRO A 43 -10.90 -7.62 6.55
N ASN A 44 -11.57 -7.59 5.39
CA ASN A 44 -12.23 -6.36 4.93
C ASN A 44 -13.36 -5.94 5.88
N ALA A 45 -14.05 -6.88 6.52
CA ALA A 45 -15.05 -6.56 7.54
C ALA A 45 -14.41 -5.90 8.77
N VAL A 46 -13.24 -6.37 9.21
CA VAL A 46 -12.47 -5.71 10.28
C VAL A 46 -12.04 -4.31 9.85
N THR A 47 -11.58 -4.12 8.61
CA THR A 47 -11.23 -2.80 8.05
C THR A 47 -12.43 -1.83 8.05
N VAL A 48 -13.63 -2.29 7.70
CA VAL A 48 -14.85 -1.47 7.79
C VAL A 48 -15.15 -1.11 9.24
N VAL A 49 -15.20 -2.11 10.13
CA VAL A 49 -15.57 -1.92 11.53
C VAL A 49 -14.61 -0.97 12.23
N ARG A 50 -13.28 -1.15 12.07
CA ARG A 50 -12.28 -0.26 12.67
C ARG A 50 -12.43 1.17 12.18
N THR A 51 -12.75 1.35 10.89
CA THR A 51 -12.86 2.68 10.27
C THR A 51 -14.09 3.41 10.77
N VAL A 52 -15.25 2.75 10.77
CA VAL A 52 -16.48 3.36 11.29
C VAL A 52 -16.34 3.65 12.79
N ALA A 53 -15.80 2.72 13.57
CA ALA A 53 -15.60 2.93 15.00
C ALA A 53 -14.65 4.10 15.29
N SER A 54 -13.49 4.17 14.62
CA SER A 54 -12.54 5.27 14.77
C SER A 54 -13.14 6.62 14.35
N LEU A 55 -13.91 6.67 13.26
CA LEU A 55 -14.60 7.87 12.79
C LEU A 55 -15.66 8.36 13.78
N ILE A 56 -16.42 7.45 14.38
CA ILE A 56 -17.39 7.81 15.43
C ILE A 56 -16.65 8.41 16.62
N LEU A 57 -15.60 7.74 17.10
CA LEU A 57 -14.82 8.19 18.25
C LEU A 57 -14.14 9.54 18.01
N VAL A 58 -13.53 9.76 16.84
CA VAL A 58 -12.86 11.03 16.52
C VAL A 58 -13.86 12.18 16.36
N THR A 59 -15.05 11.90 15.83
CA THR A 59 -16.14 12.89 15.73
C THR A 59 -16.64 13.27 17.12
N LEU A 60 -16.88 12.28 17.99
CA LEU A 60 -17.25 12.54 19.39
C LEU A 60 -16.16 13.29 20.15
N ALA A 61 -14.88 12.96 19.89
CA ALA A 61 -13.75 13.68 20.47
C ALA A 61 -13.73 15.16 20.06
N ALA A 62 -14.02 15.46 18.80
CA ALA A 62 -14.11 16.83 18.29
C ALA A 62 -15.28 17.60 18.92
N VAL A 63 -16.47 16.99 18.97
CA VAL A 63 -17.68 17.63 19.52
C VAL A 63 -17.56 17.88 21.02
N GLN A 64 -16.98 16.94 21.76
CA GLN A 64 -16.88 17.01 23.23
C GLN A 64 -15.56 17.61 23.70
N HIS A 65 -14.65 17.97 22.79
CA HIS A 65 -13.29 18.38 23.12
C HIS A 65 -12.59 17.42 24.10
N SER A 66 -12.70 16.11 23.83
CA SER A 66 -12.24 15.05 24.74
C SER A 66 -10.97 14.37 24.27
N TRP A 67 -9.87 14.59 25.00
CA TRP A 67 -8.59 13.92 24.80
C TRP A 67 -8.68 12.39 24.88
N PRO A 68 -9.35 11.77 25.87
CA PRO A 68 -9.49 10.33 25.94
C PRO A 68 -10.20 9.72 24.73
N LEU A 69 -11.22 10.40 24.18
CA LEU A 69 -11.91 9.92 22.98
C LEU A 69 -11.02 9.99 21.74
N LEU A 70 -10.20 11.03 21.62
CA LEU A 70 -9.22 11.13 20.53
C LEU A 70 -8.17 10.01 20.63
N LEU A 71 -7.67 9.73 21.84
CA LEU A 71 -6.75 8.61 22.07
C LEU A 71 -7.41 7.27 21.74
N ALA A 72 -8.66 7.07 22.16
CA ALA A 72 -9.42 5.87 21.80
C ALA A 72 -9.57 5.73 20.29
N ALA A 73 -9.84 6.82 19.56
CA ALA A 73 -9.93 6.81 18.10
C ALA A 73 -8.61 6.36 17.44
N TYR A 74 -7.47 6.88 17.90
CA TYR A 74 -6.13 6.45 17.44
C TYR A 74 -5.87 4.97 17.74
N LEU A 75 -6.16 4.52 18.96
CA LEU A 75 -5.96 3.13 19.36
C LEU A 75 -6.85 2.17 18.56
N THR A 76 -8.13 2.47 18.40
CA THR A 76 -9.05 1.69 17.56
C THR A 76 -8.55 1.60 16.12
N TYR A 77 -8.07 2.71 15.56
CA TYR A 77 -7.47 2.76 14.25
C TYR A 77 -6.22 1.86 14.15
N TRP A 78 -5.21 2.06 14.99
CA TRP A 78 -3.92 1.34 14.93
C TRP A 78 -4.03 -0.16 15.24
N VAL A 79 -4.80 -0.51 16.27
CA VAL A 79 -5.00 -1.92 16.64
C VAL A 79 -5.82 -2.63 15.58
N GLY A 80 -6.86 -1.97 15.05
CA GLY A 80 -7.67 -2.51 13.97
C GLY A 80 -6.87 -2.78 12.69
N ASP A 81 -6.02 -1.84 12.28
CA ASP A 81 -5.15 -1.96 11.10
C ASP A 81 -4.16 -3.12 11.24
N SER A 82 -3.59 -3.29 12.43
CA SER A 82 -2.73 -4.45 12.69
C SER A 82 -3.52 -5.77 12.65
N ALA A 83 -4.76 -5.76 13.14
CA ALA A 83 -5.61 -6.93 13.23
C ALA A 83 -6.11 -7.42 11.86
N ASP A 84 -6.56 -6.54 10.96
CA ASP A 84 -7.05 -6.95 9.64
C ASP A 84 -5.94 -7.60 8.79
N GLY A 85 -4.74 -7.03 8.80
CA GLY A 85 -3.59 -7.57 8.10
C GLY A 85 -3.11 -8.89 8.69
N CYS A 86 -3.13 -9.03 10.03
CA CYS A 86 -2.81 -10.29 10.69
C CYS A 86 -3.83 -11.38 10.35
N LEU A 87 -5.12 -11.05 10.40
CA LEU A 87 -6.21 -11.96 10.06
C LEU A 87 -6.14 -12.42 8.60
N ALA A 88 -5.84 -11.50 7.67
CA ALA A 88 -5.68 -11.81 6.26
C ALA A 88 -4.54 -12.80 6.02
N ARG A 89 -3.38 -12.57 6.65
CA ARG A 89 -2.19 -13.43 6.56
C ARG A 89 -2.40 -14.79 7.20
N TRP A 90 -3.13 -14.85 8.31
CA TRP A 90 -3.41 -16.10 9.01
C TRP A 90 -4.43 -16.97 8.26
N ARG A 91 -5.46 -16.37 7.68
CA ARG A 91 -6.50 -17.08 6.93
C ARG A 91 -6.20 -17.28 5.45
N GLY A 92 -5.08 -16.76 4.94
CA GLY A 92 -4.76 -16.78 3.51
C GLY A 92 -5.78 -16.03 2.65
N GLN A 93 -6.42 -14.99 3.22
CA GLN A 93 -7.46 -14.18 2.58
C GLN A 93 -6.93 -12.82 2.09
N GLU A 94 -5.61 -12.70 1.94
CA GLU A 94 -4.99 -11.49 1.40
C GLU A 94 -5.43 -11.29 -0.06
N SER A 95 -5.82 -10.07 -0.42
CA SER A 95 -6.25 -9.71 -1.78
C SER A 95 -5.76 -8.31 -2.15
N ARG A 96 -5.67 -8.02 -3.45
CA ARG A 96 -5.30 -6.68 -3.94
C ARG A 96 -6.37 -5.66 -3.60
N PHE A 97 -7.64 -6.03 -3.77
CA PHE A 97 -8.76 -5.19 -3.36
C PHE A 97 -8.66 -4.85 -1.88
N GLY A 98 -8.49 -5.85 -1.01
CA GLY A 98 -8.34 -5.63 0.43
C GLY A 98 -7.17 -4.69 0.75
N ALA A 99 -6.02 -4.87 0.10
CA ALA A 99 -4.87 -3.99 0.29
C ALA A 99 -5.10 -2.54 -0.16
N VAL A 100 -5.84 -2.32 -1.26
CA VAL A 100 -6.20 -0.96 -1.69
C VAL A 100 -7.26 -0.35 -0.77
N PHE A 101 -8.25 -1.15 -0.37
CA PHE A 101 -9.31 -0.74 0.55
C PHE A 101 -8.76 -0.30 1.90
N ASP A 102 -7.84 -1.09 2.46
CA ASP A 102 -7.08 -0.81 3.68
C ASP A 102 -6.35 0.55 3.62
N VAL A 103 -5.62 0.80 2.52
CA VAL A 103 -4.92 2.07 2.29
C VAL A 103 -5.88 3.27 2.30
N VAL A 104 -7.06 3.14 1.69
CA VAL A 104 -8.06 4.22 1.66
C VAL A 104 -8.64 4.47 3.05
N CYS A 105 -9.03 3.41 3.76
CA CYS A 105 -9.54 3.48 5.12
C CYS A 105 -8.53 4.12 6.10
N ASP A 106 -7.25 3.79 5.95
CA ASP A 106 -6.16 4.40 6.70
C ASP A 106 -6.06 5.90 6.48
N ARG A 107 -6.22 6.36 5.23
CA ARG A 107 -6.22 7.81 4.94
C ARG A 107 -7.36 8.52 5.63
N ILE A 108 -8.54 7.94 5.60
CA ILE A 108 -9.73 8.53 6.22
C ILE A 108 -9.55 8.66 7.74
N ASN A 109 -9.15 7.58 8.42
CA ASN A 109 -9.01 7.59 9.88
C ASN A 109 -7.86 8.49 10.34
N CYS A 110 -6.68 8.33 9.74
CA CYS A 110 -5.49 9.07 10.16
C CYS A 110 -5.61 10.57 9.85
N THR A 111 -6.18 10.96 8.71
CA THR A 111 -6.43 12.37 8.40
C THR A 111 -7.43 12.99 9.39
N SER A 112 -8.55 12.29 9.65
CA SER A 112 -9.54 12.76 10.63
C SER A 112 -8.93 12.95 12.01
N CYS A 113 -8.14 11.98 12.50
CA CYS A 113 -7.48 12.07 13.79
C CYS A 113 -6.41 13.17 13.84
N ALA A 114 -5.64 13.37 12.78
CA ALA A 114 -4.63 14.42 12.70
C ALA A 114 -5.25 15.83 12.69
N LEU A 115 -6.39 16.00 12.00
CA LEU A 115 -7.12 17.27 11.99
C LEU A 115 -7.74 17.59 13.34
N VAL A 116 -8.35 16.60 14.00
CA VAL A 116 -8.93 16.82 15.35
C VAL A 116 -7.84 17.03 16.40
N LEU A 117 -6.66 16.43 16.24
CA LEU A 117 -5.50 16.71 17.11
C LEU A 117 -5.13 18.20 17.12
N LEU A 118 -5.30 18.94 16.02
CA LEU A 118 -5.03 20.38 15.96
C LEU A 118 -5.92 21.21 16.88
N MET A 119 -7.08 20.68 17.30
CA MET A 119 -7.94 21.34 18.29
C MET A 119 -7.30 21.35 19.69
N PHE A 120 -6.36 20.46 19.94
CA PHE A 120 -5.71 20.32 21.24
C PHE A 120 -4.23 20.72 21.23
N VAL A 121 -3.55 20.53 20.10
CA VAL A 121 -2.13 20.88 19.92
C VAL A 121 -2.02 21.83 18.73
N PRO A 122 -1.74 23.13 18.93
CA PRO A 122 -1.73 24.14 17.87
C PRO A 122 -0.46 24.03 17.02
N ALA A 123 -0.30 22.95 16.26
CA ALA A 123 0.87 22.64 15.44
C ALA A 123 0.53 22.52 13.94
N PRO A 124 0.02 23.60 13.30
CA PRO A 124 -0.49 23.52 11.95
C PRO A 124 0.58 23.16 10.91
N LEU A 125 1.82 23.64 11.06
CA LEU A 125 2.89 23.40 10.08
C LEU A 125 3.36 21.93 10.04
N PRO A 126 3.75 21.29 11.17
CA PRO A 126 4.07 19.85 11.16
C PRO A 126 2.93 18.99 10.62
N VAL A 127 1.69 19.28 11.02
CA VAL A 127 0.50 18.53 10.57
C VAL A 127 0.25 18.73 9.07
N ALA A 128 0.38 19.95 8.55
CA ALA A 128 0.22 20.21 7.12
C ALA A 128 1.26 19.46 6.27
N VAL A 129 2.53 19.47 6.69
CA VAL A 129 3.60 18.71 6.02
C VAL A 129 3.31 17.21 6.06
N PHE A 130 2.89 16.70 7.22
CA PHE A 130 2.48 15.30 7.36
C PHE A 130 1.30 14.94 6.47
N LEU A 131 0.23 15.74 6.45
CA LEU A 131 -0.94 15.46 5.61
C LEU A 131 -0.60 15.50 4.12
N PHE A 132 0.21 16.47 3.69
CA PHE A 132 0.71 16.49 2.31
C PHE A 132 1.52 15.23 1.99
N GLN A 133 2.46 14.88 2.87
CA GLN A 133 3.27 13.67 2.73
C GLN A 133 2.41 12.40 2.69
N PHE A 134 1.45 12.25 3.58
CA PHE A 134 0.67 11.03 3.77
C PHE A 134 -0.43 10.86 2.72
N VAL A 135 -1.14 11.94 2.39
CA VAL A 135 -2.27 11.92 1.45
C VAL A 135 -1.82 12.10 0.00
N VAL A 136 -0.86 12.99 -0.27
CA VAL A 136 -0.49 13.34 -1.65
C VAL A 136 0.67 12.51 -2.17
N VAL A 137 1.71 12.28 -1.35
CA VAL A 137 2.93 11.59 -1.80
C VAL A 137 2.89 10.09 -1.50
N ASP A 138 2.53 9.71 -0.27
CA ASP A 138 2.57 8.32 0.18
C ASP A 138 1.42 7.49 -0.40
N LEU A 139 0.28 8.11 -0.73
CA LEU A 139 -0.83 7.42 -1.41
C LEU A 139 -0.43 6.86 -2.79
N PRO A 140 0.02 7.67 -3.77
CA PRO A 140 0.46 7.13 -5.04
C PRO A 140 1.66 6.20 -4.87
N LEU A 141 2.60 6.50 -3.97
CA LEU A 141 3.72 5.60 -3.65
C LEU A 141 3.24 4.22 -3.20
N THR A 142 2.21 4.14 -2.36
CA THR A 142 1.66 2.88 -1.84
C THR A 142 0.81 2.13 -2.86
N LEU A 143 0.14 2.83 -3.78
CA LEU A 143 -0.67 2.21 -4.83
C LEU A 143 0.15 1.77 -6.06
N LEU A 144 1.27 2.44 -6.35
CA LEU A 144 2.15 2.12 -7.47
C LEU A 144 2.64 0.66 -7.51
N PRO A 145 3.02 0.02 -6.39
CA PRO A 145 3.33 -1.40 -6.32
C PRO A 145 2.32 -2.33 -7.00
N MET A 146 1.04 -1.94 -7.07
CA MET A 146 -0.02 -2.74 -7.72
C MET A 146 0.18 -2.92 -9.24
N ARG A 147 1.10 -2.16 -9.86
CA ARG A 147 1.50 -2.31 -11.26
C ARG A 147 2.39 -3.54 -11.51
N TRP A 148 3.01 -4.08 -10.48
CA TRP A 148 3.75 -5.35 -10.52
C TRP A 148 2.84 -6.49 -10.07
N PRO A 149 3.13 -7.76 -10.42
CA PRO A 149 2.37 -8.94 -9.98
C PRO A 149 2.59 -9.27 -8.49
N VAL A 150 2.53 -8.26 -7.63
CA VAL A 150 2.56 -8.39 -6.18
C VAL A 150 1.15 -8.21 -5.61
N LEU A 151 0.89 -8.83 -4.47
CA LEU A 151 -0.42 -8.84 -3.84
C LEU A 151 -0.69 -7.55 -3.04
N SER A 152 0.35 -7.01 -2.41
CA SER A 152 0.28 -5.78 -1.63
C SER A 152 1.67 -5.14 -1.50
N PRO A 153 1.78 -3.90 -1.00
CA PRO A 153 3.07 -3.24 -0.82
C PRO A 153 3.98 -3.96 0.18
N ASN A 154 3.41 -4.80 1.05
CA ASN A 154 4.14 -5.65 1.99
C ASN A 154 5.06 -6.66 1.29
N TYR A 155 4.79 -6.97 0.02
CA TYR A 155 5.58 -7.89 -0.79
C TYR A 155 6.49 -7.19 -1.79
N PHE A 156 6.61 -5.85 -1.71
CA PHE A 156 7.40 -5.08 -2.68
C PHE A 156 8.90 -5.32 -2.56
N PHE A 157 9.37 -5.98 -1.48
CA PHE A 157 10.75 -6.46 -1.39
C PHE A 157 11.16 -7.43 -2.50
N LEU A 158 10.18 -8.06 -3.17
CA LEU A 158 10.38 -8.90 -4.35
C LEU A 158 10.78 -8.10 -5.60
N VAL A 159 10.45 -6.81 -5.63
CA VAL A 159 10.73 -5.91 -6.76
C VAL A 159 11.88 -4.96 -6.42
N ASP A 160 11.80 -4.28 -5.28
CA ASP A 160 12.82 -3.35 -4.81
C ASP A 160 12.92 -3.36 -3.28
N ARG A 161 14.02 -3.91 -2.77
CA ARG A 161 14.27 -4.04 -1.33
C ARG A 161 14.44 -2.70 -0.63
N LEU A 162 15.09 -1.72 -1.28
CA LEU A 162 15.35 -0.43 -0.66
C LEU A 162 14.05 0.36 -0.45
N ALA A 163 13.24 0.47 -1.50
CA ALA A 163 11.92 1.09 -1.43
C ALA A 163 11.04 0.40 -0.39
N TYR A 164 11.10 -0.94 -0.32
CA TYR A 164 10.45 -1.69 0.75
C TYR A 164 10.94 -1.33 2.15
N THR A 165 12.24 -1.34 2.39
CA THR A 165 12.81 -1.05 3.71
C THR A 165 12.45 0.35 4.20
N LEU A 166 12.42 1.34 3.30
CA LEU A 166 12.13 2.73 3.64
C LEU A 166 10.64 3.02 3.89
N ASN A 167 9.73 2.17 3.42
CA ASN A 167 8.29 2.49 3.42
C ASN A 167 7.39 1.42 4.03
N TRP A 168 7.62 0.16 3.71
CA TRP A 168 6.70 -0.93 4.02
C TRP A 168 7.28 -1.96 5.02
N HIS A 169 8.54 -1.80 5.41
CA HIS A 169 9.07 -2.47 6.59
C HIS A 169 8.28 -2.06 7.85
N VAL A 170 8.13 -2.97 8.80
CA VAL A 170 7.30 -2.77 10.00
C VAL A 170 7.69 -1.49 10.74
N VAL A 171 9.00 -1.27 10.93
CA VAL A 171 9.51 -0.05 11.58
C VAL A 171 9.13 1.20 10.78
N ALA A 172 9.37 1.21 9.47
CA ALA A 172 9.05 2.35 8.61
C ALA A 172 7.56 2.70 8.64
N LYS A 173 6.67 1.69 8.66
CA LYS A 173 5.22 1.89 8.76
C LYS A 173 4.83 2.53 10.08
N VAL A 174 5.29 1.96 11.20
CA VAL A 174 4.99 2.48 12.54
C VAL A 174 5.51 3.90 12.67
N THR A 175 6.75 4.16 12.26
CA THR A 175 7.34 5.51 12.32
C THR A 175 6.56 6.51 11.47
N ASN A 176 6.13 6.15 10.26
CA ASN A 176 5.41 7.06 9.36
C ASN A 176 4.14 7.65 9.97
N THR A 177 3.36 6.88 10.75
CA THR A 177 2.07 7.34 11.29
C THR A 177 2.12 7.74 12.77
N THR A 178 3.01 7.14 13.56
CA THR A 178 3.07 7.39 15.02
C THR A 178 4.07 8.48 15.42
N LEU A 179 5.16 8.66 14.65
CA LEU A 179 6.24 9.57 15.03
C LEU A 179 5.74 11.01 15.22
N LEU A 180 4.94 11.51 14.27
CA LEU A 180 4.39 12.85 14.38
C LEU A 180 3.53 13.00 15.64
N VAL A 181 2.60 12.09 15.87
CA VAL A 181 1.67 12.16 17.01
C VAL A 181 2.44 12.16 18.32
N LEU A 182 3.42 11.25 18.47
CA LEU A 182 4.25 11.19 19.67
C LEU A 182 5.08 12.46 19.88
N LEU A 183 5.70 13.00 18.82
CA LEU A 183 6.45 14.26 18.92
C LEU A 183 5.53 15.42 19.30
N LEU A 184 4.35 15.54 18.70
CA LEU A 184 3.41 16.62 19.02
C LEU A 184 2.84 16.53 20.44
N VAL A 185 2.67 15.32 20.99
CA VAL A 185 2.11 15.11 22.34
C VAL A 185 3.18 15.26 23.42
N PHE A 186 4.39 14.75 23.20
CA PHE A 186 5.41 14.65 24.25
C PHE A 186 6.55 15.67 24.12
N VAL A 187 6.75 16.29 22.95
CA VAL A 187 7.82 17.27 22.72
C VAL A 187 7.20 18.66 22.57
N PRO A 188 7.48 19.60 23.50
CA PRO A 188 6.93 20.95 23.43
C PRO A 188 7.35 21.74 22.19
N ASP A 189 8.56 21.47 21.67
CA ASP A 189 9.09 22.16 20.48
C ASP A 189 8.58 21.53 19.18
N GLN A 190 7.61 22.21 18.57
CA GLN A 190 7.00 21.81 17.29
C GLN A 190 7.99 21.79 16.12
N ARG A 191 9.15 22.49 16.22
CA ARG A 191 10.18 22.46 15.18
C ARG A 191 10.75 21.06 15.01
N VAL A 192 10.86 20.30 16.09
CA VAL A 192 11.32 18.90 16.06
C VAL A 192 10.34 18.05 15.24
N ALA A 193 9.03 18.20 15.49
CA ALA A 193 8.00 17.53 14.71
C ALA A 193 8.01 17.95 13.23
N LEU A 194 8.25 19.24 12.95
CA LEU A 194 8.34 19.76 11.58
C LEU A 194 9.54 19.17 10.82
N VAL A 195 10.72 19.13 11.45
CA VAL A 195 11.94 18.54 10.87
C VAL A 195 11.71 17.05 10.61
N ALA A 196 11.13 16.33 11.56
CA ALA A 196 10.81 14.91 11.40
C ALA A 196 9.82 14.67 10.24
N ALA A 197 8.71 15.41 10.19
CA ALA A 197 7.73 15.30 9.10
C ALA A 197 8.35 15.62 7.73
N SER A 198 9.22 16.64 7.67
CA SER A 198 9.94 17.03 6.45
C SER A 198 10.95 15.96 6.01
N ALA A 199 11.65 15.34 6.96
CA ALA A 199 12.57 14.24 6.67
C ALA A 199 11.82 13.02 6.10
N VAL A 200 10.67 12.65 6.71
CA VAL A 200 9.81 11.58 6.19
C VAL A 200 9.32 11.94 4.79
N LEU A 201 8.86 13.17 4.55
CA LEU A 201 8.46 13.65 3.22
C LEU A 201 9.60 13.46 2.19
N CYS A 202 10.82 13.84 2.52
CA CYS A 202 11.98 13.65 1.63
C CYS A 202 12.20 12.17 1.30
N ILE A 203 12.10 11.27 2.29
CA ILE A 203 12.19 9.82 2.09
C ILE A 203 11.09 9.32 1.16
N LYS A 204 9.85 9.82 1.31
CA LYS A 204 8.72 9.45 0.45
C LYS A 204 8.90 9.94 -0.98
N VAL A 205 9.34 11.19 -1.17
CA VAL A 205 9.62 11.73 -2.51
C VAL A 205 10.74 10.95 -3.19
N PHE A 206 11.84 10.68 -2.48
CA PHE A 206 12.94 9.85 -2.98
C PHE A 206 12.44 8.45 -3.40
N SER A 207 11.65 7.81 -2.54
CA SER A 207 11.08 6.49 -2.80
C SER A 207 10.12 6.50 -4.00
N LEU A 208 9.29 7.53 -4.14
CA LEU A 208 8.37 7.71 -5.25
C LEU A 208 9.12 7.85 -6.57
N VAL A 209 10.13 8.73 -6.63
CA VAL A 209 10.97 8.91 -7.82
C VAL A 209 11.67 7.60 -8.17
N ARG A 210 12.18 6.85 -7.18
CA ARG A 210 12.80 5.54 -7.40
C ARG A 210 11.81 4.55 -8.02
N VAL A 211 10.62 4.39 -7.44
CA VAL A 211 9.60 3.45 -7.93
C VAL A 211 9.11 3.82 -9.33
N LEU A 212 8.95 5.11 -9.63
CA LEU A 212 8.56 5.58 -10.97
C LEU A 212 9.61 5.27 -12.05
N ARG A 213 10.89 5.13 -11.68
CA ARG A 213 11.97 4.77 -12.59
C ARG A 213 12.13 3.25 -12.78
N LEU A 214 11.41 2.43 -12.00
CA LEU A 214 11.47 0.98 -12.15
C LEU A 214 10.79 0.54 -13.45
N ARG A 215 11.37 -0.47 -14.10
CA ARG A 215 10.78 -1.08 -15.29
C ARG A 215 9.54 -1.86 -14.91
N LEU A 216 8.49 -1.68 -15.70
CA LEU A 216 7.26 -2.44 -15.57
C LEU A 216 7.43 -3.81 -16.24
N PRO A 217 6.77 -4.86 -15.72
CA PRO A 217 6.71 -6.15 -16.41
C PRO A 217 6.12 -5.97 -17.81
N ALA A 218 6.76 -6.58 -18.82
CA ALA A 218 6.31 -6.53 -20.21
C ALA A 218 4.98 -7.29 -20.41
N ASP A 219 4.82 -8.41 -19.70
CA ASP A 219 3.57 -9.16 -19.64
C ASP A 219 2.64 -8.54 -18.60
N ARG A 220 1.85 -7.57 -19.05
CA ARG A 220 0.62 -7.24 -18.37
C ARG A 220 -0.28 -8.45 -18.54
N ALA A 221 -0.32 -9.35 -17.55
CA ALA A 221 -1.47 -10.21 -17.33
C ALA A 221 -2.67 -9.31 -16.98
N HIS A 222 -3.10 -8.53 -17.97
CA HIS A 222 -4.38 -7.88 -17.98
C HIS A 222 -5.38 -9.01 -17.85
N VAL A 223 -6.21 -8.90 -16.81
CA VAL A 223 -7.52 -9.52 -16.71
C VAL A 223 -8.01 -9.84 -18.12
N THR A 224 -7.91 -11.09 -18.54
CA THR A 224 -8.66 -11.53 -19.71
C THR A 224 -10.10 -11.30 -19.31
N PRO A 225 -10.87 -10.44 -20.02
CA PRO A 225 -12.30 -10.38 -19.79
C PRO A 225 -12.80 -11.83 -19.84
N PRO A 226 -13.75 -12.24 -18.97
CA PRO A 226 -14.36 -13.54 -19.13
C PRO A 226 -14.77 -13.63 -20.59
N ALA A 227 -14.20 -14.60 -21.31
CA ALA A 227 -14.47 -14.78 -22.72
C ALA A 227 -15.99 -14.76 -22.84
N ALA A 228 -16.51 -13.75 -23.56
CA ALA A 228 -17.93 -13.66 -23.84
C ALA A 228 -18.31 -15.06 -24.32
N ALA A 229 -19.14 -15.74 -23.53
CA ALA A 229 -19.56 -17.10 -23.81
C ALA A 229 -19.95 -17.11 -25.28
N ALA A 230 -19.17 -17.82 -26.10
CA ALA A 230 -19.48 -18.00 -27.49
C ALA A 230 -20.88 -18.60 -27.52
N VAL A 231 -21.87 -17.74 -27.78
CA VAL A 231 -23.23 -18.12 -28.05
C VAL A 231 -23.11 -19.01 -29.26
N ARG A 232 -23.12 -20.33 -29.02
CA ARG A 232 -23.21 -21.34 -30.06
C ARG A 232 -24.53 -21.08 -30.75
N SER A 233 -24.47 -20.41 -31.91
CA SER A 233 -25.55 -20.39 -32.87
C SER A 233 -25.84 -21.84 -33.27
N ALA A 234 -26.93 -22.40 -32.74
CA ALA A 234 -27.48 -23.64 -33.25
C ALA A 234 -28.04 -23.37 -34.66
N PRO A 235 -27.79 -24.24 -35.65
CA PRO A 235 -28.42 -24.10 -36.96
C PRO A 235 -29.91 -24.47 -36.84
N ALA A 236 -30.77 -23.61 -37.35
CA ALA A 236 -32.18 -23.91 -37.57
C ALA A 236 -32.27 -25.10 -38.53
N ARG A 237 -32.87 -26.21 -38.06
CA ARG A 237 -33.35 -27.26 -38.96
C ARG A 237 -34.66 -26.78 -39.58
N ALA A 238 -34.67 -26.80 -40.91
CA ALA A 238 -35.85 -26.70 -41.76
C ALA A 238 -36.76 -27.92 -41.58
#